data_AF-A0A4S4K1H8-F1
#
_entry.id   AF-A0A4S4K1H8-F1
#
_cell.length_a   1.000
_cell.length_b   1.000
_cell.length_c   1.000
_cell.angle_alpha   90.00
_cell.angle_beta   90.00
_cell.angle_gamma   90.00
#
_symmetry.space_group_name_H-M   'P 1'
#
loop_
_entity.id
_entity.type
_entity.pdbx_description
1 polymer ?
#
loop_
_entity_poly.entity_id
_entity_poly.type
_entity_poly.pdbx_seq_one_letter_code
_entity_poly.pdbx_strand_id
1 'polypeptide(L)'
;MENRKRKYTTEELRNIRRKVMTITAYLIESSKYNRSKAMKVAWNMIKQVFYTKVNVSFGNRQTALNHLQHYNPRRIKITLQHEPTNPFDRNAIAVIVTVIGKDSYQVGYIKKAFAEVYALLLKKGLHIQATFEGITGENKVLIMVLISVMLCNRLCCL
;
A
#
# COMPACT_ATOMS: atom_id res chain seq x y z
N MET A 1 -24.80 9.89 2.52
CA MET A 1 -23.76 9.12 3.22
C MET A 1 -23.24 9.96 4.37
N GLU A 2 -23.75 9.72 5.57
CA GLU A 2 -23.46 10.54 6.73
C GLU A 2 -22.01 10.34 7.17
N ASN A 3 -21.21 11.38 6.95
CA ASN A 3 -19.80 11.44 7.35
C ASN A 3 -19.73 11.65 8.87
N ARG A 4 -20.10 10.61 9.64
CA ARG A 4 -19.87 10.60 11.10
C ARG A 4 -18.37 10.71 11.32
N LYS A 5 -17.90 11.92 11.62
CA LYS A 5 -16.54 12.17 12.08
C LYS A 5 -16.33 11.36 13.36
N ARG A 6 -15.85 10.12 13.23
CA ARG A 6 -15.49 9.26 14.35
C ARG A 6 -14.58 10.07 15.28
N LYS A 7 -15.03 10.28 16.52
CA LYS A 7 -14.20 10.93 17.55
C LYS A 7 -13.12 9.93 17.94
N TYR A 8 -11.87 10.28 17.68
CA TYR A 8 -10.71 9.52 18.11
C TYR A 8 -10.51 9.75 19.61
N THR A 9 -10.13 8.72 20.33
CA THR A 9 -9.67 8.87 21.72
C THR A 9 -8.36 9.69 21.76
N THR A 10 -8.04 10.25 22.92
CA THR A 10 -6.79 11.03 23.11
C THR A 10 -5.55 10.20 22.76
N GLU A 11 -5.57 8.90 23.08
CA GLU A 11 -4.47 7.99 22.81
C GLU A 11 -4.33 7.67 21.31
N GLU A 12 -5.45 7.43 20.62
CA GLU A 12 -5.47 7.26 19.16
C GLU A 12 -4.94 8.52 18.45
N LEU A 13 -5.36 9.72 18.89
CA LEU A 13 -4.87 10.98 18.33
C LEU A 13 -3.37 11.15 18.54
N ARG A 14 -2.85 10.80 19.72
CA ARG A 14 -1.42 10.85 20.03
C ARG A 14 -0.63 9.91 19.11
N ASN A 15 -1.12 8.69 18.92
CA ASN A 15 -0.50 7.72 18.02
C ASN A 15 -0.53 8.21 16.56
N ILE A 16 -1.68 8.70 16.07
CA ILE A 16 -1.79 9.28 14.73
C ILE A 16 -0.80 10.42 14.54
N ARG A 17 -0.74 11.38 15.47
CA ARG A 17 0.20 12.52 15.39
C ARG A 17 1.65 12.05 15.35
N ARG A 18 2.04 11.10 16.21
CA ARG A 18 3.38 10.53 16.20
C ARG A 18 3.71 9.93 14.83
N LYS A 19 2.81 9.11 14.29
CA LYS A 19 2.98 8.49 12.97
C LYS A 19 3.13 9.52 11.85
N VAL A 20 2.30 10.56 11.86
CA VAL A 20 2.31 11.64 10.87
C VAL A 20 3.65 12.37 10.93
N MET A 21 4.14 12.70 12.12
CA MET A 21 5.42 13.38 12.30
C MET A 21 6.59 12.55 11.78
N THR A 22 6.59 11.24 12.05
CA THR A 22 7.63 10.32 11.55
C THR A 22 7.66 10.27 10.02
N ILE A 23 6.51 10.08 9.37
CA ILE A 23 6.44 10.07 7.89
C ILE A 23 6.84 11.44 7.32
N THR A 24 6.39 12.52 7.94
CA THR A 24 6.74 13.90 7.54
C THR A 24 8.24 14.13 7.60
N ALA A 25 8.91 13.66 8.65
CA ALA A 25 10.37 13.76 8.78
C ALA A 25 11.09 13.03 7.65
N TYR A 26 10.70 11.79 7.32
CA TYR A 26 11.29 11.06 6.20
C TYR A 26 11.07 11.75 4.85
N LEU A 27 9.89 12.33 4.63
CA LEU A 27 9.59 13.07 3.41
C LEU A 27 10.44 14.34 3.29
N ILE A 28 10.65 15.08 4.38
CA ILE A 28 11.53 16.26 4.40
C ILE A 28 12.99 15.85 4.17
N GLU A 29 13.45 14.78 4.82
CA GLU A 29 14.81 14.24 4.67
C GLU A 29 15.11 13.81 3.24
N SER A 30 14.10 13.36 2.49
CA SER A 30 14.25 13.05 1.06
C SER A 30 14.49 14.29 0.18
N SER A 31 14.44 15.50 0.73
CA SER A 31 14.62 16.82 0.07
C SER A 31 13.64 17.12 -1.07
N LYS A 32 12.63 16.28 -1.30
CA LYS A 32 11.63 16.45 -2.37
C LYS A 32 10.34 17.13 -1.94
N TYR A 33 10.11 17.25 -0.64
CA TYR A 33 8.87 17.79 -0.08
C TYR A 33 9.15 18.97 0.84
N ASN A 34 8.42 20.08 0.64
CA ASN A 34 8.36 21.11 1.66
C ASN A 34 7.53 20.63 2.88
N ARG A 35 7.76 21.23 4.05
CA ARG A 35 7.12 20.81 5.31
C ARG A 35 5.59 20.71 5.19
N SER A 36 4.96 21.70 4.58
CA SER A 36 3.50 21.76 4.42
C SER A 36 2.95 20.63 3.54
N LYS A 37 3.64 20.29 2.44
CA LYS A 37 3.25 19.19 1.54
C LYS A 37 3.51 17.84 2.20
N ALA A 38 4.65 17.67 2.86
CA ALA A 38 5.00 16.46 3.60
C ALA A 38 3.93 16.12 4.66
N MET A 39 3.52 17.13 5.45
CA MET A 39 2.48 16.97 6.47
C MET A 39 1.13 16.56 5.90
N LYS A 40 0.70 17.19 4.78
CA LYS A 40 -0.56 16.85 4.10
C LYS A 40 -0.53 15.42 3.56
N VAL A 41 0.58 15.00 2.94
CA VAL A 41 0.76 13.64 2.42
C VAL A 41 0.75 12.62 3.55
N ALA A 42 1.50 12.86 4.63
CA ALA A 42 1.55 11.97 5.80
C ALA A 42 0.18 11.83 6.49
N TRP A 43 -0.54 12.94 6.65
CA TRP A 43 -1.87 12.95 7.25
C TRP A 43 -2.88 12.16 6.42
N ASN A 44 -2.92 12.40 5.11
CA ASN A 44 -3.76 11.63 4.20
C ASN A 44 -3.39 10.15 4.26
N MET A 45 -2.09 9.82 4.27
CA MET A 45 -1.60 8.45 4.31
C MET A 45 -2.08 7.65 5.54
N ILE A 46 -2.17 8.30 6.71
CA ILE A 46 -2.54 7.63 7.96
C ILE A 46 -4.04 7.60 8.20
N LYS A 47 -4.76 8.66 7.79
CA LYS A 47 -6.21 8.74 8.01
C LYS A 47 -7.03 8.07 6.92
N GLN A 48 -6.47 7.89 5.73
CA GLN A 48 -7.18 7.30 4.62
C GLN A 48 -6.74 5.85 4.41
N VAL A 49 -7.73 4.99 4.37
CA VAL A 49 -7.70 3.66 3.76
C VAL A 49 -7.56 3.91 2.26
N PHE A 50 -6.39 3.61 1.68
CA PHE A 50 -6.18 3.80 0.24
C PHE A 50 -6.61 2.57 -0.51
N TYR A 51 -7.57 2.74 -1.39
CA TYR A 51 -7.92 1.77 -2.40
C TYR A 51 -7.13 2.06 -3.66
N THR A 52 -6.12 1.25 -3.94
CA THR A 52 -5.41 1.33 -5.21
C THR A 52 -5.92 0.25 -6.15
N LYS A 53 -6.31 0.69 -7.34
CA LYS A 53 -6.57 -0.17 -8.49
C LYS A 53 -5.24 -0.57 -9.12
N VAL A 54 -4.95 -1.85 -9.10
CA VAL A 54 -3.81 -2.42 -9.81
C VAL A 54 -4.30 -2.92 -11.16
N ASN A 55 -3.77 -2.35 -12.23
CA ASN A 55 -4.04 -2.83 -13.58
C ASN A 55 -3.18 -4.06 -13.84
N VAL A 56 -3.80 -5.08 -14.42
CA VAL A 56 -3.12 -6.28 -14.87
C VAL A 56 -3.13 -6.24 -16.38
N SER A 57 -1.94 -6.32 -16.98
CA SER A 57 -1.81 -6.22 -18.43
C SER A 57 -1.01 -7.41 -18.95
N PHE A 58 -1.67 -8.17 -19.85
CA PHE A 58 -1.17 -9.23 -20.71
C PHE A 58 -0.74 -10.59 -20.08
N GLY A 59 -1.15 -11.68 -20.76
CA GLY A 59 -0.62 -13.04 -20.61
C GLY A 59 -1.23 -13.89 -19.49
N ASN A 60 -0.44 -14.85 -18.99
CA ASN A 60 -0.77 -15.79 -17.89
C ASN A 60 -1.24 -15.12 -16.58
N ARG A 61 -1.06 -13.80 -16.44
CA ARG A 61 -1.53 -13.00 -15.30
C ARG A 61 -3.05 -12.93 -15.22
N GLN A 62 -3.74 -12.86 -16.37
CA GLN A 62 -5.20 -12.84 -16.40
C GLN A 62 -5.78 -14.17 -15.93
N THR A 63 -5.14 -15.27 -16.31
CA THR A 63 -5.46 -16.62 -15.82
C THR A 63 -5.21 -16.73 -14.32
N ALA A 64 -4.05 -16.27 -13.82
CA ALA A 64 -3.76 -16.26 -12.39
C ALA A 64 -4.80 -15.47 -11.57
N LEU A 65 -5.34 -14.38 -12.12
CA LEU A 65 -6.42 -13.62 -11.48
C LEU A 65 -7.75 -14.35 -11.45
N ASN A 66 -8.11 -15.03 -12.55
CA ASN A 66 -9.30 -15.88 -12.57
C ASN A 66 -9.17 -16.97 -11.49
N HIS A 67 -7.98 -17.54 -11.29
CA HIS A 67 -7.74 -18.45 -10.17
C HIS A 67 -7.86 -17.76 -8.80
N LEU A 68 -7.40 -16.51 -8.66
CA LEU A 68 -7.53 -15.73 -7.42
C LEU A 68 -8.99 -15.47 -7.02
N GLN A 69 -9.92 -15.37 -7.98
CA GLN A 69 -11.36 -15.22 -7.67
C GLN A 69 -11.95 -16.45 -6.95
N HIS A 70 -11.39 -17.64 -7.17
CA HIS A 70 -11.88 -18.89 -6.57
C HIS A 70 -11.31 -19.14 -5.17
N TYR A 71 -10.27 -18.39 -4.76
CA TYR A 71 -9.68 -18.54 -3.45
C TYR A 71 -10.38 -17.67 -2.41
N ASN A 72 -10.54 -18.21 -1.21
CA ASN A 72 -11.01 -17.43 -0.06
C ASN A 72 -10.05 -16.25 0.18
N PRO A 73 -10.54 -15.00 0.26
CA PRO A 73 -9.73 -13.81 0.52
C PRO A 73 -8.77 -13.94 1.70
N ARG A 74 -9.13 -14.72 2.74
CA ARG A 74 -8.27 -14.97 3.91
C ARG A 74 -6.99 -15.74 3.60
N ARG A 75 -6.97 -16.48 2.48
CA ARG A 75 -5.79 -17.21 2.01
C ARG A 75 -4.91 -16.36 1.09
N ILE A 76 -5.32 -15.14 0.78
CA ILE A 76 -4.62 -14.24 -0.13
C ILE A 76 -3.82 -13.23 0.70
N LYS A 77 -2.49 -13.31 0.58
CA LYS A 77 -1.56 -12.35 1.18
C LYS A 77 -1.05 -11.41 0.10
N ILE A 78 -1.17 -10.10 0.33
CA ILE A 78 -0.59 -9.09 -0.56
C ILE A 78 0.70 -8.57 0.05
N THR A 79 1.72 -8.48 -0.77
CA THR A 79 3.02 -7.92 -0.43
C THR A 79 3.39 -6.84 -1.44
N LEU A 80 4.04 -5.78 -0.94
CA LEU A 80 4.49 -4.67 -1.75
C LEU A 80 6.02 -4.73 -1.84
N GLN A 81 6.55 -4.76 -3.05
CA GLN A 81 7.99 -4.83 -3.28
C GLN A 81 8.46 -3.63 -4.09
N HIS A 82 9.48 -2.93 -3.60
CA HIS A 82 10.11 -1.84 -4.33
C HIS A 82 11.07 -2.40 -5.40
N GLU A 83 10.90 -1.97 -6.64
CA GLU A 83 11.73 -2.34 -7.79
C GLU A 83 12.54 -1.12 -8.29
N PRO A 84 13.69 -0.81 -7.68
CA PRO A 84 14.49 0.36 -8.05
C PRO A 84 15.11 0.26 -9.46
N THR A 85 15.22 -0.96 -10.00
CA THR A 85 15.80 -1.27 -11.32
C THR A 85 14.76 -1.24 -12.44
N ASN A 86 13.50 -0.90 -12.15
CA ASN A 86 12.46 -0.86 -13.17
C ASN A 86 12.77 0.25 -14.20
N PRO A 87 12.77 -0.06 -15.51
CA PRO A 87 13.19 0.88 -16.56
C PRO A 87 12.22 2.06 -16.76
N PHE A 88 10.95 1.91 -16.35
CA PHE A 88 9.92 2.93 -16.54
C PHE A 88 9.78 3.86 -15.33
N ASP A 89 9.96 3.35 -14.12
CA ASP A 89 9.86 4.11 -12.88
C ASP A 89 10.75 3.52 -11.77
N ARG A 90 11.79 4.25 -11.36
CA ARG A 90 12.69 3.84 -10.27
C ARG A 90 12.01 3.74 -8.91
N ASN A 91 10.80 4.30 -8.76
CA ASN A 91 9.99 4.17 -7.56
C ASN A 91 8.90 3.10 -7.69
N ALA A 92 8.91 2.29 -8.76
CA ALA A 92 7.90 1.28 -9.00
C ALA A 92 7.72 0.34 -7.80
N ILE A 93 6.49 0.23 -7.32
CA ILE A 93 6.12 -0.73 -6.27
C ILE A 93 5.27 -1.83 -6.92
N ALA A 94 5.85 -3.01 -7.02
CA ALA A 94 5.17 -4.21 -7.47
C ALA A 94 4.22 -4.72 -6.38
N VAL A 95 3.03 -5.12 -6.81
CA VAL A 95 2.02 -5.76 -5.97
C VAL A 95 2.08 -7.26 -6.24
N ILE A 96 2.57 -8.00 -5.25
CA ILE A 96 2.74 -9.44 -5.30
C ILE A 96 1.65 -10.08 -4.45
N VAL A 97 0.88 -10.96 -5.07
CA VAL A 97 -0.18 -11.72 -4.43
C VAL A 97 0.33 -13.13 -4.20
N THR A 98 0.27 -13.59 -2.95
CA THR A 98 0.67 -14.94 -2.54
C THR A 98 -0.55 -15.65 -1.99
N VAL A 99 -0.85 -16.84 -2.51
CA VAL A 99 -1.90 -17.69 -1.96
C VAL A 99 -1.26 -18.67 -0.98
N ILE A 100 -1.77 -18.74 0.26
CA ILE A 100 -1.21 -19.62 1.29
C ILE A 100 -1.22 -21.08 0.79
N GLY A 101 -0.03 -21.69 0.71
CA GLY A 101 0.18 -23.06 0.22
C GLY A 101 0.24 -23.19 -1.31
N LYS A 102 0.47 -22.09 -2.03
CA LYS A 102 0.57 -22.02 -3.51
C LYS A 102 1.59 -20.94 -3.91
N ASP A 103 1.74 -20.73 -5.21
CA ASP A 103 2.70 -19.78 -5.77
C ASP A 103 2.33 -18.30 -5.55
N SER A 104 3.34 -17.46 -5.69
CA SER A 104 3.23 -16.00 -5.67
C SER A 104 3.21 -15.45 -7.09
N TYR A 105 2.34 -14.48 -7.33
CA TYR A 105 2.15 -13.86 -8.63
C TYR A 105 2.25 -12.34 -8.51
N GLN A 106 3.07 -11.71 -9.36
CA GLN A 106 3.05 -10.27 -9.53
C GLN A 106 1.83 -9.87 -10.37
N VAL A 107 0.92 -9.11 -9.76
CA VAL A 107 -0.34 -8.72 -10.39
C VAL A 107 -0.20 -7.39 -11.13
N GLY A 108 0.64 -6.49 -10.64
CA GLY A 108 0.91 -5.23 -11.31
C GLY A 108 1.65 -4.25 -10.40
N TYR A 109 1.43 -2.96 -10.64
CA TYR A 109 2.12 -1.88 -9.94
C TYR A 109 1.16 -0.92 -9.26
N ILE A 110 1.60 -0.33 -8.14
CA ILE A 110 0.92 0.82 -7.53
C ILE A 110 1.01 2.02 -8.49
N LYS A 111 -0.04 2.84 -8.52
CA LYS A 111 -0.03 4.11 -9.27
C LYS A 111 1.18 4.97 -8.89
N LYS A 112 1.85 5.51 -9.90
CA LYS A 112 3.05 6.37 -9.78
C LYS A 112 2.91 7.49 -8.74
N ALA A 113 1.73 8.10 -8.63
CA ALA A 113 1.45 9.16 -7.66
C ALA A 113 1.71 8.77 -6.19
N PHE A 114 1.58 7.48 -5.85
CA PHE A 114 1.84 6.94 -4.52
C PHE A 114 3.12 6.13 -4.42
N ALA A 115 3.61 5.61 -5.56
CA ALA A 115 4.78 4.75 -5.63
C ALA A 115 6.02 5.41 -5.01
N GLU A 116 6.25 6.71 -5.27
CA GLU A 116 7.36 7.46 -4.67
C GLU A 116 7.34 7.48 -3.14
N VAL A 117 6.17 7.75 -2.55
CA VAL A 117 6.05 7.80 -1.08
C VAL A 117 6.25 6.41 -0.49
N TYR A 118 5.63 5.38 -1.07
CA TYR A 118 5.77 4.01 -0.57
C TYR A 118 7.19 3.47 -0.75
N ALA A 119 7.87 3.78 -1.85
CA ALA A 119 9.28 3.43 -2.07
C ALA A 119 10.18 4.03 -0.98
N LEU A 120 9.95 5.30 -0.64
CA LEU A 120 10.68 5.96 0.45
C LEU A 120 10.45 5.26 1.80
N LEU A 121 9.20 4.91 2.10
CA LEU A 121 8.85 4.24 3.36
C LEU A 121 9.45 2.83 3.45
N LEU A 122 9.38 2.06 2.36
CA LEU A 122 10.01 0.73 2.29
C LEU A 122 11.54 0.84 2.44
N LYS A 123 12.18 1.82 1.79
CA LYS A 123 13.62 2.08 1.91
C LYS A 123 14.02 2.42 3.36
N LYS A 124 13.13 3.08 4.11
CA LYS A 124 13.33 3.40 5.54
C LYS A 124 12.98 2.22 6.46
N GLY A 125 12.59 1.07 5.92
CA GLY A 125 12.29 -0.15 6.68
C GLY A 125 10.94 -0.13 7.38
N LEU A 126 10.00 0.72 6.96
CA LEU A 126 8.65 0.72 7.51
C LEU A 126 7.85 -0.45 6.94
N HIS A 127 7.05 -1.07 7.81
CA HIS A 127 6.14 -2.13 7.39
C HIS A 127 4.87 -1.54 6.79
N ILE A 128 4.59 -1.90 5.54
CA ILE A 128 3.37 -1.52 4.85
C ILE A 128 2.52 -2.76 4.70
N GLN A 129 1.37 -2.76 5.34
CA GLN A 129 0.41 -3.84 5.22
C GLN A 129 -0.52 -3.56 4.04
N ALA A 130 -0.71 -4.57 3.20
CA ALA A 130 -1.64 -4.55 2.08
C ALA A 130 -2.63 -5.71 2.24
N THR A 131 -3.92 -5.43 2.12
CA THR A 131 -4.98 -6.44 2.19
C THR A 131 -5.79 -6.45 0.90
N PHE A 132 -6.20 -7.66 0.51
CA PHE A 132 -7.08 -7.88 -0.63
C PHE A 132 -8.52 -7.55 -0.24
N GLU A 133 -9.14 -6.61 -0.95
CA GLU A 133 -10.55 -6.25 -0.73
C GLU A 133 -11.47 -6.94 -1.73
N GLY A 134 -11.06 -7.01 -3.00
CA GLY A 134 -11.87 -7.61 -4.04
C GLY A 134 -11.30 -7.41 -5.43
N ILE A 135 -11.91 -8.14 -6.36
CA ILE A 135 -11.68 -8.02 -7.80
C ILE A 135 -12.92 -7.38 -8.41
N THR A 136 -12.72 -6.32 -9.20
CA THR A 136 -13.80 -5.70 -9.98
C THR A 136 -13.45 -5.72 -11.47
N GLY A 137 -14.43 -6.03 -12.33
CA GLY A 137 -14.33 -5.76 -13.77
C GLY A 137 -14.94 -6.83 -14.68
N GLU A 138 -15.76 -6.39 -15.62
CA GLU A 138 -16.33 -7.22 -16.71
C GLU A 138 -15.33 -7.48 -17.84
N ASN A 139 -14.31 -6.63 -18.05
CA ASN A 139 -13.30 -6.80 -19.13
C ASN A 139 -11.84 -6.42 -18.73
N LYS A 140 -11.63 -5.86 -17.53
CA LYS A 140 -10.30 -5.56 -16.97
C LYS A 140 -10.36 -5.84 -15.48
N VAL A 141 -9.67 -6.88 -15.02
CA VAL A 141 -9.63 -7.22 -13.59
C VAL A 141 -8.82 -6.16 -12.84
N LEU A 142 -9.50 -5.46 -11.96
CA LEU A 142 -8.91 -4.49 -11.04
C LEU A 142 -8.89 -5.12 -9.66
N ILE A 143 -7.68 -5.34 -9.13
CA ILE A 143 -7.53 -5.65 -7.71
C ILE A 143 -7.62 -4.35 -6.93
N MET A 144 -8.54 -4.34 -5.98
CA MET A 144 -8.59 -3.32 -4.95
C MET A 144 -7.74 -3.76 -3.77
N VAL A 145 -6.64 -3.03 -3.55
CA VAL A 145 -5.75 -3.26 -2.41
C VAL A 145 -5.96 -2.15 -1.40
N LEU A 146 -6.25 -2.52 -0.17
CA LEU A 146 -6.21 -1.62 0.98
C LEU A 146 -4.78 -1.59 1.53
N ILE A 147 -4.16 -0.41 1.53
CA ILE A 147 -2.82 -0.20 2.06
C ILE A 147 -2.88 0.57 3.38
N SER A 148 -2.27 0.02 4.42
CA SER A 148 -2.12 0.64 5.74
C SER A 148 -0.63 0.67 6.14
N VAL A 149 -0.15 1.83 6.56
CA VAL A 149 1.24 1.96 7.04
C VAL A 149 1.30 1.65 8.54
N MET A 150 1.99 0.56 8.88
CA MET A 150 2.29 0.21 10.25
C MET A 150 3.69 0.68 10.62
N LEU A 151 3.73 1.74 11.43
CA LEU A 151 4.93 2.13 12.15
C LEU A 151 5.09 1.18 13.34
N CYS A 152 5.68 0.02 13.10
CA CYS A 152 6.13 -0.87 14.15
C CYS A 152 7.51 -0.39 14.60
N ASN A 153 7.67 -0.03 15.88
CA ASN A 153 9.00 -0.09 16.50
C ASN A 153 9.42 -1.56 16.44
N ARG A 154 10.68 -1.84 16.10
CA ARG A 154 11.31 -3.15 15.81
C ARG A 154 11.09 -4.33 16.81
N LEU A 155 10.15 -4.27 17.75
CA LEU A 155 9.96 -5.21 18.85
C LEU A 155 8.69 -6.08 18.78
N CYS A 156 7.79 -5.93 17.81
CA CYS A 156 6.55 -6.75 17.75
C CYS A 156 6.36 -7.52 16.44
N CYS A 157 7.44 -8.03 15.85
CA CYS A 157 7.36 -9.02 14.77
C CYS A 157 8.26 -10.21 15.11
N LEU A 158 7.83 -10.99 16.10
CA LEU A 158 8.16 -12.39 16.31
C LEU A 158 6.87 -13.09 16.73
#